data_AF-A0A1E7LVJ4-F1
#
_entry.id   AF-A0A1E7LVJ4-F1
#
_cell.length_a   1.000
_cell.length_b   1.000
_cell.length_c   1.000
_cell.angle_alpha   90.00
_cell.angle_beta   90.00
_cell.angle_gamma   90.00
#
_symmetry.space_group_name_H-M   'P 1'
#
loop_
_entity.id
_entity.type
_entity.pdbx_description
1 polymer ?
#
loop_
_entity_poly.entity_id
_entity_poly.type
_entity_poly.pdbx_seq_one_letter_code
_entity_poly.pdbx_strand_id
1 'polypeptide(L)'
;MSIGTDAYRHWQGKAVRRPDDVQTTTPLDWQVEKYREAERRLTLRHLPSAATDPMGRATAADALTQLALSESVRRTVLRHRGGTVHAALELGATWSEVAAALDCTPDEARAALRSYAEEQRQRHEDDLRAGQNPTGLSPGQYRSALALADLADHERTPGTEQGPGA
;
A
#
# COMPACT_ATOMS: atom_id res chain seq x y z
N MET A 1 11.08 -20.69 16.57
CA MET A 1 9.70 -20.15 16.56
C MET A 1 9.33 -19.83 15.12
N SER A 2 8.33 -20.54 14.60
CA SER A 2 7.88 -20.56 13.20
C SER A 2 6.80 -19.49 12.94
N ILE A 3 7.06 -18.25 13.39
CA ILE A 3 6.05 -17.18 13.43
C ILE A 3 5.53 -16.87 12.01
N GLY A 4 6.39 -16.93 10.99
CA GLY A 4 5.99 -16.71 9.59
C GLY A 4 5.08 -17.81 9.04
N THR A 5 5.47 -19.09 9.17
CA THR A 5 4.75 -20.21 8.56
C THR A 5 3.39 -20.47 9.21
N ASP A 6 3.29 -20.35 10.55
CA ASP A 6 2.04 -20.62 11.25
C ASP A 6 1.03 -19.46 11.06
N ALA A 7 1.50 -18.21 11.07
CA ALA A 7 0.67 -17.06 10.72
C ALA A 7 0.19 -17.12 9.27
N TYR A 8 1.06 -17.54 8.35
CA TYR A 8 0.71 -17.73 6.94
C TYR A 8 -0.33 -18.84 6.75
N ARG A 9 -0.17 -20.00 7.39
CA ARG A 9 -1.18 -21.07 7.33
C ARG A 9 -2.52 -20.63 7.90
N HIS A 10 -2.49 -19.93 9.03
CA HIS A 10 -3.71 -19.34 9.61
C HIS A 10 -4.38 -18.36 8.65
N TRP A 11 -3.58 -17.48 8.03
CA TRP A 11 -4.05 -16.55 7.00
C TRP A 11 -4.70 -17.29 5.83
N GLN A 12 -4.07 -18.34 5.30
CA GLN A 12 -4.60 -19.12 4.18
C GLN A 12 -5.97 -19.73 4.51
N GLY A 13 -6.15 -20.28 5.72
CA GLY A 13 -7.42 -20.87 6.16
C GLY A 13 -8.53 -19.87 6.52
N LYS A 14 -8.20 -18.60 6.79
CA LYS A 14 -9.17 -17.59 7.24
C LYS A 14 -10.18 -17.21 6.14
N ALA A 15 -11.48 -17.24 6.41
CA ALA A 15 -12.45 -16.68 5.49
C ALA A 15 -12.37 -15.15 5.47
N VAL A 16 -12.31 -14.54 4.28
CA VAL A 16 -12.35 -13.08 4.09
C VAL A 16 -13.65 -12.74 3.38
N ARG A 17 -14.54 -12.04 4.09
CA ARG A 17 -15.88 -11.63 3.62
C ARG A 17 -16.02 -10.11 3.54
N ARG A 18 -15.21 -9.39 4.32
CA ARG A 18 -15.13 -7.93 4.35
C ARG A 18 -13.66 -7.49 4.33
N PRO A 19 -13.35 -6.28 3.83
CA PRO A 19 -11.99 -5.76 3.84
C PRO A 19 -11.38 -5.73 5.25
N ASP A 20 -12.20 -5.44 6.26
CA ASP A 20 -11.80 -5.35 7.67
C ASP A 20 -11.46 -6.70 8.30
N ASP A 21 -11.76 -7.82 7.62
CA ASP A 21 -11.26 -9.14 8.04
C ASP A 21 -9.74 -9.25 7.85
N VAL A 22 -9.13 -8.36 7.07
CA VAL A 22 -7.68 -8.30 6.85
C VAL A 22 -7.09 -7.30 7.82
N GLN A 23 -6.21 -7.77 8.71
CA GLN A 23 -5.52 -6.89 9.65
C GLN A 23 -4.55 -5.98 8.89
N THR A 24 -4.35 -4.75 9.37
CA THR A 24 -3.41 -3.78 8.80
C THR A 24 -1.96 -4.28 8.77
N THR A 25 -1.62 -5.25 9.62
CA THR A 25 -0.31 -5.91 9.68
C THR A 25 -0.18 -7.08 8.71
N THR A 26 -1.24 -7.46 7.98
CA THR A 26 -1.20 -8.54 6.99
C THR A 26 -0.36 -8.10 5.80
N PRO A 27 0.73 -8.83 5.44
CA PRO A 27 1.57 -8.49 4.30
C PRO A 27 0.78 -8.39 2.99
N LEU A 28 1.11 -7.40 2.15
CA LEU A 28 0.39 -7.13 0.89
C LEU A 28 0.49 -8.30 -0.09
N ASP A 29 1.65 -8.94 -0.18
CA ASP A 29 1.90 -10.12 -1.00
C ASP A 29 0.98 -11.29 -0.63
N TRP A 30 0.73 -11.49 0.68
CA TRP A 30 -0.20 -12.53 1.15
C TRP A 30 -1.65 -12.23 0.77
N GLN A 31 -2.05 -10.95 0.76
CA GLN A 31 -3.37 -10.52 0.31
C GLN A 31 -3.54 -10.77 -1.20
N VAL A 32 -2.54 -10.38 -2.00
CA VAL A 32 -2.53 -10.56 -3.45
C VAL A 32 -2.51 -12.03 -3.85
N GLU A 33 -1.76 -12.88 -3.14
CA GLU A 33 -1.75 -14.32 -3.39
C GLU A 33 -3.15 -14.92 -3.23
N LYS A 34 -3.82 -14.60 -2.12
CA LYS A 34 -5.17 -15.08 -1.85
C LYS A 34 -6.21 -14.52 -2.82
N TYR A 35 -6.03 -13.27 -3.26
CA TYR A 35 -6.85 -12.67 -4.31
C TYR A 35 -6.73 -13.46 -5.61
N ARG A 36 -5.50 -13.77 -6.03
CA ARG A 36 -5.22 -14.56 -7.25
C ARG A 36 -5.82 -15.95 -7.18
N GLU A 37 -5.81 -16.58 -6.00
CA GLU A 37 -6.45 -17.89 -5.81
C GLU A 37 -7.98 -17.81 -5.98
N ALA A 38 -8.63 -16.78 -5.43
CA ALA A 38 -10.07 -16.56 -5.63
C ALA A 38 -10.40 -16.25 -7.10
N GLU A 39 -9.61 -15.40 -7.75
CA GLU A 39 -9.71 -15.07 -9.18
C GLU A 39 -9.55 -16.32 -10.05
N ARG A 40 -8.55 -17.17 -9.75
CA ARG A 40 -8.29 -18.42 -10.45
C ARG A 40 -9.52 -19.33 -10.37
N ARG A 41 -10.10 -19.54 -9.18
CA ARG A 41 -11.33 -20.35 -9.01
C ARG A 41 -12.47 -19.80 -9.87
N LEU A 42 -12.70 -18.49 -9.83
CA LEU A 42 -13.76 -17.83 -10.60
C LEU A 42 -13.54 -17.92 -12.11
N THR A 43 -12.30 -17.88 -12.56
CA THR A 43 -11.95 -18.07 -13.98
C THR A 43 -12.21 -19.51 -14.42
N LEU A 44 -11.80 -20.49 -13.60
CA LEU A 44 -11.96 -21.91 -13.90
C LEU A 44 -13.42 -22.36 -13.94
N ARG A 45 -14.37 -21.61 -13.34
CA ARG A 45 -15.82 -21.94 -13.38
C ARG A 45 -16.40 -22.06 -14.78
N HIS A 46 -15.75 -21.44 -15.77
CA HIS A 46 -16.18 -21.45 -17.18
C HIS A 46 -15.59 -22.63 -17.96
N LEU A 47 -14.71 -23.44 -17.36
CA LEU A 47 -14.12 -24.60 -18.01
C LEU A 47 -14.99 -25.86 -17.85
N PRO A 48 -15.06 -26.73 -18.88
CA PRO A 48 -15.81 -27.98 -18.82
C PRO A 48 -15.38 -28.91 -17.67
N SER A 49 -14.10 -28.90 -17.29
CA SER A 49 -13.54 -29.72 -16.19
C SER A 49 -14.02 -29.30 -14.81
N ALA A 50 -14.52 -28.06 -14.64
CA ALA A 50 -15.11 -27.59 -13.37
C ALA A 50 -16.47 -28.24 -13.06
N ALA A 51 -17.06 -28.95 -14.03
CA ALA A 51 -18.27 -29.75 -13.81
C ALA A 51 -17.98 -31.05 -13.02
N THR A 52 -16.75 -31.58 -13.12
CA THR A 52 -16.37 -32.90 -12.63
C THR A 52 -15.70 -32.91 -11.25
N ASP A 53 -15.22 -31.77 -10.75
CA ASP A 53 -14.68 -31.61 -9.39
C ASP A 53 -15.59 -30.70 -8.54
N PRO A 54 -16.39 -31.27 -7.61
CA PRO A 54 -17.24 -30.51 -6.70
C PRO A 54 -16.45 -29.57 -5.77
N MET A 55 -15.19 -29.90 -5.45
CA MET A 55 -14.31 -29.08 -4.62
C MET A 55 -13.62 -27.96 -5.40
N GLY A 56 -13.60 -28.06 -6.74
CA GLY A 56 -13.01 -27.09 -7.66
C GLY A 56 -13.98 -26.06 -8.23
N ARG A 57 -15.29 -26.16 -7.95
CA ARG A 57 -16.28 -25.22 -8.47
C ARG A 57 -16.29 -23.91 -7.68
N ALA A 58 -16.16 -22.79 -8.37
CA ALA A 58 -16.32 -21.48 -7.76
C ALA A 58 -17.70 -21.30 -7.13
N THR A 59 -17.73 -20.63 -6.00
CA THR A 59 -18.90 -20.34 -5.19
C THR A 59 -19.12 -18.83 -5.09
N ALA A 60 -20.30 -18.41 -4.63
CA ALA A 60 -20.54 -17.00 -4.28
C ALA A 60 -19.55 -16.51 -3.21
N ALA A 61 -19.10 -17.41 -2.34
CA ALA A 61 -18.08 -17.13 -1.35
C ALA A 61 -16.74 -16.71 -2.00
N ASP A 62 -16.33 -17.32 -3.11
CA ASP A 62 -15.09 -16.94 -3.81
C ASP A 62 -15.20 -15.53 -4.41
N ALA A 63 -16.36 -15.19 -5.00
CA ALA A 63 -16.61 -13.85 -5.55
C ALA A 63 -16.58 -12.76 -4.47
N LEU A 64 -17.23 -13.01 -3.33
CA LEU A 64 -17.20 -12.07 -2.19
C LEU A 64 -15.79 -11.94 -1.60
N THR A 65 -15.03 -13.03 -1.55
CA THR A 65 -13.63 -13.00 -1.11
C THR A 65 -12.77 -12.17 -2.07
N GLN A 66 -12.94 -12.33 -3.39
CA GLN A 66 -12.21 -11.52 -4.37
C GLN A 66 -12.52 -10.02 -4.21
N LEU A 67 -13.80 -9.65 -4.03
CA LEU A 67 -14.20 -8.25 -3.81
C LEU A 67 -13.61 -7.68 -2.51
N ALA A 68 -13.72 -8.42 -1.40
CA ALA A 68 -13.19 -7.99 -0.11
C ALA A 68 -11.66 -7.82 -0.14
N LEU A 69 -10.93 -8.73 -0.79
CA LEU A 69 -9.49 -8.64 -0.96
C LEU A 69 -9.08 -7.51 -1.91
N SER A 70 -9.82 -7.29 -3.01
CA SER A 70 -9.58 -6.16 -3.93
C SER A 70 -9.66 -4.82 -3.18
N GLU A 71 -10.71 -4.63 -2.38
CA GLU A 71 -10.88 -3.42 -1.59
C GLU A 71 -9.84 -3.31 -0.47
N SER A 72 -9.47 -4.41 0.18
CA SER A 72 -8.40 -4.42 1.19
C SER A 72 -7.03 -4.04 0.60
N VAL A 73 -6.68 -4.60 -0.56
CA VAL A 73 -5.47 -4.25 -1.32
C VAL A 73 -5.49 -2.77 -1.70
N ARG A 74 -6.62 -2.27 -2.22
CA ARG A 74 -6.79 -0.84 -2.55
C ARG A 74 -6.52 0.04 -1.34
N ARG A 75 -7.12 -0.28 -0.17
CA ARG A 75 -6.90 0.45 1.08
C ARG A 75 -5.44 0.40 1.55
N THR A 76 -4.80 -0.76 1.42
CA THR A 76 -3.38 -0.93 1.76
C THR A 76 -2.49 -0.04 0.88
N VAL A 77 -2.67 -0.09 -0.45
CA VAL A 77 -1.90 0.73 -1.39
C VAL A 77 -2.12 2.23 -1.14
N LEU A 78 -3.37 2.65 -0.90
CA LEU A 78 -3.68 4.05 -0.62
C LEU A 78 -3.06 4.55 0.69
N ARG A 79 -3.02 3.71 1.74
CA ARG A 79 -2.35 4.04 3.01
C ARG A 79 -0.86 4.32 2.83
N HIS A 80 -0.19 3.59 1.94
CA HIS A 80 1.24 3.74 1.70
C HIS A 80 1.57 4.80 0.64
N ARG A 81 0.58 5.30 -0.10
CA ARG A 81 0.75 6.23 -1.23
C ARG A 81 1.57 7.46 -0.86
N GLY A 82 1.24 8.15 0.22
CA GLY A 82 1.96 9.38 0.61
C GLY A 82 3.44 9.13 0.96
N GLY A 83 3.75 7.97 1.54
CA GLY A 83 5.14 7.56 1.79
C GLY A 83 5.90 7.24 0.50
N THR A 84 5.24 6.61 -0.48
CA THR A 84 5.83 6.37 -1.80
C THR A 84 6.05 7.70 -2.57
N VAL A 85 5.11 8.64 -2.48
CA VAL A 85 5.27 10.00 -3.02
C VAL A 85 6.49 10.68 -2.39
N HIS A 86 6.61 10.65 -1.06
CA HIS A 86 7.76 11.21 -0.35
C HIS A 86 9.08 10.62 -0.86
N ALA A 87 9.18 9.29 -0.92
CA ALA A 87 10.38 8.61 -1.42
C ALA A 87 10.71 8.97 -2.88
N ALA A 88 9.70 9.10 -3.76
CA ALA A 88 9.92 9.48 -5.15
C ALA A 88 10.54 10.89 -5.28
N LEU A 89 10.04 11.85 -4.51
CA LEU A 89 10.55 13.22 -4.49
C LEU A 89 11.95 13.31 -3.88
N GLU A 90 12.23 12.55 -2.82
CA GLU A 90 13.59 12.42 -2.25
C GLU A 90 14.58 11.83 -3.26
N LEU A 91 14.10 10.96 -4.16
CA LEU A 91 14.88 10.37 -5.25
C LEU A 91 14.92 11.23 -6.52
N GLY A 92 14.37 12.45 -6.48
CA GLY A 92 14.50 13.44 -7.56
C GLY A 92 13.40 13.41 -8.62
N ALA A 93 12.30 12.68 -8.38
CA ALA A 93 11.10 12.83 -9.21
C ALA A 93 10.50 14.22 -9.05
N THR A 94 9.89 14.73 -10.12
CA THR A 94 9.09 15.96 -10.10
C THR A 94 7.64 15.66 -9.73
N TRP A 95 6.91 16.67 -9.26
CA TRP A 95 5.48 16.56 -9.01
C TRP A 95 4.67 16.17 -10.25
N SER A 96 5.09 16.60 -11.44
CA SER A 96 4.45 16.19 -12.72
C SER A 96 4.60 14.70 -12.99
N GLU A 97 5.80 14.13 -12.77
CA GLU A 97 6.04 12.69 -12.94
C GLU A 97 5.27 11.86 -11.92
N VAL A 98 5.22 12.32 -10.66
CA VAL A 98 4.42 11.68 -9.61
C VAL A 98 2.93 11.71 -9.96
N ALA A 99 2.41 12.86 -10.38
CA ALA A 99 1.01 13.04 -10.75
C ALA A 99 0.62 12.13 -11.93
N ALA A 100 1.48 12.07 -12.97
CA ALA A 100 1.28 11.18 -14.11
C ALA A 100 1.30 9.71 -13.71
N ALA A 101 2.21 9.29 -12.82
CA ALA A 101 2.28 7.91 -12.34
C ALA A 101 1.06 7.49 -11.49
N LEU A 102 0.43 8.45 -10.80
CA LEU A 102 -0.76 8.23 -9.98
C LEU A 102 -2.08 8.44 -10.74
N ASP A 103 -2.01 8.89 -11.99
CA ASP A 103 -3.16 9.32 -12.81
C ASP A 103 -4.04 10.34 -12.05
N CYS A 104 -3.38 11.38 -11.52
CA CYS A 104 -4.03 12.46 -10.77
C CYS A 104 -3.39 13.82 -11.08
N THR A 105 -3.91 14.86 -10.45
CA THR A 105 -3.30 16.20 -10.50
C THR A 105 -2.10 16.30 -9.54
N PRO A 106 -1.15 17.22 -9.79
CA PRO A 106 -0.08 17.53 -8.83
C PRO A 106 -0.60 17.91 -7.44
N ASP A 107 -1.72 18.62 -7.35
CA ASP A 107 -2.29 19.04 -6.06
C ASP A 107 -2.87 17.87 -5.26
N GLU A 108 -3.48 16.88 -5.91
CA GLU A 108 -3.90 15.64 -5.26
C GLU A 108 -2.70 14.83 -4.75
N ALA A 109 -1.61 14.80 -5.52
CA ALA A 109 -0.37 14.16 -5.09
C ALA A 109 0.25 14.90 -3.88
N ARG A 110 0.25 16.24 -3.88
CA ARG A 110 0.68 17.06 -2.74
C ARG A 110 -0.17 16.81 -1.50
N ALA A 111 -1.49 16.70 -1.66
CA ALA A 111 -2.38 16.36 -0.56
C ALA A 111 -2.01 15.01 0.08
N ALA A 112 -1.68 14.00 -0.74
CA ALA A 112 -1.23 12.70 -0.24
C ALA A 112 0.08 12.79 0.57
N LEU A 113 1.04 13.61 0.12
CA LEU A 113 2.28 13.85 0.87
C LEU A 113 2.01 14.55 2.22
N ARG A 114 1.15 15.59 2.23
CA ARG A 114 0.80 16.31 3.46
C ARG A 114 0.15 15.40 4.49
N SER A 115 -0.85 14.60 4.08
CA SER A 115 -1.47 13.62 4.96
C SER A 115 -0.48 12.61 5.51
N TYR A 116 0.46 12.12 4.70
CA TYR A 116 1.53 11.25 5.18
C TYR A 116 2.43 11.94 6.21
N ALA A 117 2.86 13.18 5.96
CA ALA A 117 3.71 13.93 6.87
C ALA A 117 3.02 14.14 8.22
N GLU A 118 1.73 14.47 8.22
CA GLU A 118 0.90 14.62 9.42
C GLU A 118 0.76 13.28 10.18
N GLU A 119 0.43 12.19 9.49
CA GLU A 119 0.34 10.86 10.11
C GLU A 119 1.67 10.42 10.75
N GLN A 120 2.79 10.66 10.08
CA GLN A 120 4.10 10.35 10.63
C GLN A 120 4.47 11.24 11.81
N ARG A 121 4.08 12.51 11.76
CA ARG A 121 4.28 13.45 12.86
C ARG A 121 3.49 13.00 14.10
N GLN A 122 2.22 12.64 13.91
CA GLN A 122 1.38 12.14 14.99
C GLN A 122 1.97 10.86 15.61
N ARG A 123 2.41 9.91 14.78
CA ARG A 123 3.07 8.67 15.24
C ARG A 123 4.31 8.96 16.09
N HIS A 124 5.16 9.89 15.64
CA HIS A 124 6.34 10.30 16.38
C HIS A 124 5.97 10.84 17.78
N GLU A 125 4.93 11.67 17.87
CA GLU A 125 4.47 12.23 19.14
C GLU A 125 3.82 11.20 20.06
N ASP A 126 3.08 10.23 19.49
CA ASP A 126 2.47 9.14 20.25
C ASP A 126 3.52 8.19 20.83
N ASP A 127 4.55 7.84 20.06
CA ASP A 127 5.67 7.02 20.52
C ASP A 127 6.42 7.71 21.67
N LEU A 128 6.69 9.01 21.55
CA LEU A 128 7.31 9.81 22.63
C LEU A 128 6.44 9.82 23.89
N ARG A 129 5.12 10.01 23.75
CA ARG A 129 4.18 10.00 24.87
C ARG A 129 4.11 8.63 25.55
N ALA A 130 4.28 7.55 24.78
CA ALA A 130 4.34 6.18 25.27
C ALA A 130 5.71 5.79 25.87
N GLY A 131 6.71 6.68 25.84
CA GLY A 131 8.08 6.38 26.29
C GLY A 131 8.81 5.38 25.39
N GLN A 132 8.39 5.26 24.12
CA GLN A 132 8.97 4.37 23.13
C GLN A 132 9.94 5.13 22.22
N ASN A 133 10.83 4.39 21.56
CA ASN A 133 11.68 4.97 20.52
C ASN A 133 10.80 5.40 19.33
N PRO A 134 10.85 6.67 18.90
CA PRO A 134 9.97 7.15 17.85
C PRO A 134 10.24 6.50 16.49
N THR A 135 9.16 6.08 15.83
CA THR A 135 9.17 5.46 14.51
C THR A 135 8.66 6.40 13.41
N GLY A 136 7.96 7.47 13.78
CA GLY A 136 7.51 8.53 12.88
C GLY A 136 8.55 9.61 12.61
N LEU A 137 8.21 10.57 11.73
CA LEU A 137 9.09 11.66 11.34
C LEU A 137 9.37 12.61 12.51
N SER A 138 10.66 12.84 12.78
CA SER A 138 11.12 13.89 13.69
C SER A 138 10.65 15.28 13.25
N PRO A 139 10.67 16.30 14.13
CA PRO A 139 10.27 17.65 13.75
C PRO A 139 11.04 18.22 12.54
N GLY A 140 12.32 17.88 12.40
CA GLY A 140 13.14 18.28 11.26
C GLY A 140 12.70 17.59 9.98
N GLN A 141 12.53 16.27 10.02
CA GLN A 141 12.07 15.49 8.85
C GLN A 141 10.66 15.88 8.41
N TYR A 142 9.76 16.17 9.35
CA TYR A 142 8.42 16.68 9.04
C TYR A 142 8.48 18.00 8.27
N ARG A 143 9.32 18.96 8.69
CA ARG A 143 9.51 20.21 7.95
C ARG A 143 10.10 19.99 6.56
N SER A 144 11.07 19.08 6.42
CA SER A 144 11.62 18.72 5.11
C SER A 144 10.55 18.14 4.19
N ALA A 145 9.70 17.24 4.69
CA ALA A 145 8.60 16.67 3.93
C ALA A 145 7.58 17.74 3.49
N LEU A 146 7.27 18.72 4.34
CA LEU A 146 6.41 19.83 3.97
C LEU A 146 7.04 20.76 2.92
N ALA A 147 8.35 21.03 3.02
CA ALA A 147 9.05 21.85 2.04
C ALA A 147 9.01 21.23 0.62
N LEU A 148 8.98 19.91 0.50
CA LEU A 148 8.77 19.24 -0.80
C LEU A 148 7.41 19.58 -1.42
N ALA A 149 6.37 19.80 -0.61
CA ALA A 149 5.05 20.18 -1.10
C ALA A 149 5.00 21.59 -1.71
N ASP A 150 5.99 22.43 -1.41
CA ASP A 150 6.11 23.80 -1.90
C ASP A 150 6.90 23.91 -3.21
N LEU A 151 7.55 22.82 -3.66
CA LEU A 151 8.25 22.78 -4.95
C LEU A 151 7.28 22.95 -6.12
N ALA A 152 7.74 23.62 -7.18
CA ALA A 152 6.98 23.74 -8.42
C ALA A 152 6.84 22.39 -9.14
N ASP A 153 5.88 22.30 -10.08
CA ASP A 153 5.49 21.03 -10.71
C ASP A 153 6.62 20.30 -11.47
N HIS A 154 7.62 21.05 -11.93
CA HIS A 154 8.79 20.55 -12.67
C HIS A 154 10.10 20.70 -11.90
N GLU A 155 10.03 21.19 -10.67
CA GLU A 155 11.21 21.40 -9.82
C GLU A 155 11.61 20.07 -9.17
N ARG A 156 12.92 19.87 -9.01
CA ARG A 156 13.50 18.71 -8.33
C ARG A 156 14.08 19.13 -7.00
N THR A 157 14.15 18.20 -6.06
CA THR A 157 14.79 18.42 -4.76
C THR A 157 16.25 18.82 -4.93
N PRO A 158 16.70 19.98 -4.39
CA PRO A 158 18.08 20.44 -4.52
C PRO A 158 19.08 19.38 -4.01
N GLY A 159 20.06 19.00 -4.84
CA GLY A 159 21.09 18.01 -4.50
C GLY A 159 20.95 16.63 -5.16
N THR A 160 19.89 16.39 -5.95
CA THR A 160 19.78 15.19 -6.81
C THR A 160 20.36 15.37 -8.23
N GLU A 161 20.89 16.56 -8.55
CA GLU A 161 21.66 16.79 -9.77
C GLU A 161 23.12 16.36 -9.57
N GLN A 162 23.42 15.06 -9.71
CA GLN A 162 24.69 14.50 -10.20
C GLN A 162 24.64 12.96 -10.18
N GLY A 163 24.03 12.38 -11.21
CA GLY A 163 24.48 11.07 -11.72
C GLY A 163 25.67 11.31 -12.66
N PRO A 164 26.77 10.55 -12.58
CA PRO A 164 27.98 10.84 -13.34
C PRO A 164 27.69 10.68 -14.83
N GLY A 165 27.83 11.77 -15.58
CA GLY A 165 27.99 11.71 -17.02
C GLY A 165 29.37 11.18 -17.37
N ALA A 166 29.42 10.02 -18.01
CA ALA A 166 30.43 9.58 -18.97
C ALA A 166 29.91 8.33 -19.70
#